data_AF-A0A7C0ZJN8-F1
#
_entry.id   AF-A0A7C0ZJN8-F1
#
_cell.length_a   1.000
_cell.length_b   1.000
_cell.length_c   1.000
_cell.angle_alpha   90.00
_cell.angle_beta   90.00
_cell.angle_gamma   90.00
#
_symmetry.space_group_name_H-M   'P 1'
#
loop_
_entity.id
_entity.type
_entity.pdbx_description
1 polymer ?
#
loop_
_entity_poly.entity_id
_entity_poly.type
_entity_poly.pdbx_seq_one_letter_code
_entity_poly.pdbx_strand_id
1 'polypeptide(L)'
;MQIRNNIRRLLQYRMCLIRFRELGFERVYSYSLGREAGVSPEQIRKDFSRFGIKGNKRGGYLISELLDSLNYIFGKNELQDVILIGVGNIGMALARYNCGFFKRRKYIVAGFDIDPSKIRKINEIPVLPMEVMPRFVKENGITVGIMAVPAISAQEICNMLVNAGIKGIMNFAPIVLKAPREVVIENINLCNVLESVIYCANYARDDLGVLEC
;
A
#
# COMPACT_ATOMS: atom_id res chain seq x y z
N MET A 1 16.76 -2.06 5.60
CA MET A 1 15.70 -2.66 6.46
C MET A 1 14.96 -1.62 7.32
N GLN A 2 15.65 -0.67 7.98
CA GLN A 2 15.03 0.35 8.86
C GLN A 2 14.06 1.35 8.19
N ILE A 3 14.21 1.63 6.89
CA ILE A 3 13.35 2.59 6.17
C ILE A 3 11.92 2.03 5.94
N ARG A 4 11.77 0.72 5.68
CA ARG A 4 10.46 0.10 5.40
C ARG A 4 9.53 0.09 6.62
N ASN A 5 10.06 -0.18 7.81
CA ASN A 5 9.25 -0.19 9.05
C ASN A 5 8.78 1.22 9.44
N ASN A 6 9.59 2.25 9.18
CA ASN A 6 9.18 3.64 9.40
C ASN A 6 8.02 4.03 8.47
N ILE A 7 8.04 3.59 7.20
CA ILE A 7 6.99 3.91 6.22
C ILE A 7 5.62 3.33 6.64
N ARG A 8 5.57 2.07 7.10
CA ARG A 8 4.30 1.47 7.56
C ARG A 8 3.68 2.25 8.71
N ARG A 9 4.48 2.62 9.71
CA ARG A 9 4.00 3.45 10.85
C ARG A 9 3.54 4.84 10.41
N LEU A 10 4.28 5.51 9.52
CA LEU A 10 3.87 6.81 8.98
C LEU A 10 2.55 6.73 8.18
N LEU A 11 2.32 5.64 7.44
CA LEU A 11 1.06 5.40 6.74
C LEU A 11 -0.09 5.20 7.73
N GLN A 12 0.15 4.50 8.84
CA GLN A 12 -0.80 4.32 9.92
C GLN A 12 -1.13 5.65 10.60
N TYR A 13 -0.12 6.46 10.94
CA TYR A 13 -0.33 7.81 11.48
C TYR A 13 -1.18 8.66 10.53
N ARG A 14 -0.91 8.59 9.22
CA ARG A 14 -1.73 9.30 8.23
C ARG A 14 -3.18 8.85 8.23
N MET A 15 -3.46 7.55 8.42
CA MET A 15 -4.83 7.06 8.54
C MET A 15 -5.53 7.61 9.78
N CYS A 16 -4.88 7.59 10.94
CA CYS A 16 -5.40 8.18 12.17
C CYS A 16 -5.66 9.68 12.03
N LEU A 17 -4.74 10.42 11.41
CA LEU A 17 -4.86 11.87 11.17
C LEU A 17 -6.03 12.22 10.24
N ILE A 18 -6.25 11.44 9.17
CA ILE A 18 -7.41 11.62 8.30
C ILE A 18 -8.71 11.42 9.10
N ARG A 19 -8.77 10.38 9.94
CA ARG A 19 -9.92 10.13 10.81
C ARG A 19 -10.15 11.27 11.80
N PHE A 20 -9.10 11.77 12.46
CA PHE A 20 -9.24 12.90 13.39
C PHE A 20 -9.73 14.17 12.68
N ARG A 21 -9.27 14.43 11.46
CA ARG A 21 -9.78 15.54 10.65
C ARG A 21 -11.25 15.36 10.28
N GLU A 22 -11.68 14.16 9.90
CA GLU A 22 -13.08 13.83 9.60
C GLU A 22 -13.99 13.98 10.84
N LEU A 23 -13.43 13.79 12.04
CA LEU A 23 -14.10 14.02 13.32
C LEU A 23 -14.07 15.49 13.79
N GLY A 24 -13.49 16.41 13.00
CA GLY A 24 -13.45 17.85 13.30
C GLY A 24 -12.32 18.29 14.23
N PHE A 25 -11.34 17.44 14.53
CA PHE A 25 -10.17 17.85 15.29
C PHE A 25 -9.21 18.67 14.42
N GLU A 26 -8.73 19.80 14.94
CA GLU A 26 -7.69 20.61 14.29
C GLU A 26 -6.27 20.23 14.73
N ARG A 27 -6.14 19.71 15.96
CA ARG A 27 -4.86 19.42 16.60
C ARG A 27 -4.85 18.02 17.18
N VAL A 28 -3.68 17.39 17.18
CA VAL A 28 -3.45 16.09 17.79
C VAL A 28 -2.21 16.13 18.68
N TYR A 29 -2.20 15.31 19.73
CA TYR A 29 -1.04 15.13 20.60
C TYR A 29 -0.43 13.73 20.37
N SER A 30 0.87 13.58 20.65
CA SER A 30 1.55 12.28 20.49
C SER A 30 0.89 11.15 21.29
N TYR A 31 0.28 11.45 22.44
CA TYR A 31 -0.41 10.44 23.25
C TYR A 31 -1.73 9.98 22.61
N SER A 32 -2.53 10.90 22.08
CA SER A 32 -3.79 10.56 21.39
C SER A 32 -3.51 9.80 20.10
N LEU A 33 -2.51 10.24 19.34
CA LEU A 33 -2.10 9.57 18.11
C LEU A 33 -1.49 8.20 18.42
N GLY A 34 -0.71 8.08 19.49
CA GLY A 34 -0.10 6.83 19.93
C GLY A 34 -1.11 5.78 20.36
N ARG A 35 -2.13 6.19 21.09
CA ARG A 35 -3.24 5.31 21.48
C ARG A 35 -3.98 4.76 20.27
N GLU A 36 -4.30 5.60 19.29
CA GLU A 36 -5.04 5.18 18.09
C GLU A 36 -4.16 4.35 17.13
N ALA A 37 -2.87 4.68 17.03
CA ALA A 37 -1.94 3.98 16.16
C ALA A 37 -1.30 2.74 16.82
N GLY A 38 -1.53 2.48 18.10
CA GLY A 38 -0.85 1.40 18.83
C GLY A 38 0.67 1.59 18.91
N VAL A 39 1.15 2.83 19.00
CA VAL A 39 2.59 3.15 19.05
C VAL A 39 2.87 4.09 20.23
N SER A 40 4.01 3.91 20.92
CA SER A 40 4.36 4.77 22.05
C SER A 40 4.54 6.25 21.62
N PRO A 41 4.17 7.21 22.48
CA PRO A 41 4.34 8.64 22.19
C PRO A 41 5.80 9.06 21.94
N GLU A 42 6.76 8.36 22.57
CA GLU A 42 8.20 8.51 22.39
C GLU A 42 8.60 8.12 20.97
N GLN A 43 8.09 6.99 20.49
CA GLN A 43 8.38 6.48 19.15
C GLN A 43 7.77 7.37 18.06
N ILE A 44 6.56 7.92 18.28
CA ILE A 44 5.97 8.93 17.38
C ILE A 44 6.85 10.17 17.28
N ARG A 45 7.29 10.70 18.42
CA ARG A 45 8.18 11.88 18.46
C ARG A 45 9.49 11.60 17.73
N LYS A 46 10.06 10.42 17.89
CA LYS A 46 11.28 9.98 17.20
C LYS A 46 11.07 9.85 15.69
N ASP A 47 9.96 9.27 15.26
CA ASP A 47 9.63 9.13 13.84
C ASP A 47 9.38 10.50 13.20
N PHE A 48 8.62 11.39 13.84
CA PHE A 48 8.39 12.75 13.34
C PHE A 48 9.67 13.59 13.28
N SER A 49 10.52 13.50 14.30
CA SER A 49 11.80 14.23 14.34
C SER A 49 12.72 13.84 13.18
N ARG A 50 12.72 12.56 12.76
CA ARG A 50 13.51 12.09 11.61
C ARG A 50 13.11 12.74 10.29
N PHE A 51 11.86 13.16 10.15
CA PHE A 51 11.36 13.85 8.96
C PHE A 51 11.25 15.37 9.14
N GLY A 52 11.89 15.93 10.17
CA GLY A 52 11.90 17.37 10.43
C GLY A 52 10.58 17.94 10.94
N ILE A 53 9.60 17.09 11.27
CA ILE A 53 8.31 17.50 11.82
C ILE A 53 8.51 17.88 13.29
N LYS A 54 8.42 19.18 13.58
CA LYS A 54 8.55 19.71 14.95
C LYS A 54 7.17 19.97 15.54
N GLY A 55 6.87 19.31 16.66
CA GLY A 55 5.67 19.59 17.45
C GLY A 55 5.90 20.71 18.45
N ASN A 56 4.82 21.40 18.83
CA ASN A 56 4.86 22.31 19.97
C ASN A 56 4.59 21.50 21.25
N LYS A 57 5.54 21.51 22.21
CA LYS A 57 5.45 20.74 23.48
C LYS A 57 4.15 20.97 24.25
N ARG A 58 3.53 22.15 24.13
CA ARG A 58 2.24 22.49 24.80
C ARG A 58 1.06 22.60 23.85
N GLY A 59 1.30 22.75 22.55
CA GLY A 59 0.25 23.00 21.55
C GLY A 59 -0.08 21.80 20.65
N GLY A 60 0.58 20.65 20.83
CA GLY A 60 0.40 19.50 19.94
C GLY A 60 0.84 19.80 18.50
N TYR A 61 0.30 19.04 17.56
CA TYR A 61 0.56 19.18 16.13
C TYR A 61 -0.72 19.58 15.41
N LEU A 62 -0.63 20.51 14.46
CA LEU A 62 -1.73 20.82 13.54
C LEU A 62 -1.93 19.64 12.58
N ILE A 63 -3.15 19.12 12.51
CA ILE A 63 -3.46 17.93 11.71
C ILE A 63 -3.26 18.23 10.22
N SER A 64 -3.62 19.43 9.75
CA SER A 64 -3.38 19.89 8.38
C SER A 64 -1.89 19.85 8.02
N GLU A 65 -1.04 20.53 8.79
CA GLU A 65 0.41 20.59 8.55
C GLU A 65 1.08 19.22 8.61
N LEU A 66 0.65 18.35 9.54
CA LEU A 66 1.13 16.97 9.59
C LEU A 66 0.75 16.19 8.35
N LEU A 67 -0.51 16.29 7.91
CA LEU A 67 -0.97 15.61 6.71
C LEU A 67 -0.20 16.09 5.48
N ASP A 68 0.08 17.38 5.38
CA ASP A 68 0.86 17.96 4.28
C ASP A 68 2.31 17.48 4.31
N SER A 69 2.95 17.48 5.47
CA SER A 69 4.30 16.94 5.66
C SER A 69 4.37 15.45 5.30
N LEU A 70 3.41 14.65 5.77
CA LEU A 70 3.33 13.22 5.43
C LEU A 70 3.06 13.01 3.94
N ASN A 71 2.20 13.83 3.33
CA ASN A 71 1.95 13.76 1.89
C ASN A 71 3.22 14.10 1.09
N TYR A 72 4.00 15.09 1.51
CA TYR A 72 5.29 15.42 0.91
C TYR A 72 6.28 14.25 1.00
N ILE A 73 6.43 13.64 2.19
CA ILE A 73 7.31 12.47 2.40
C ILE A 73 6.91 11.29 1.50
N PHE A 74 5.61 11.10 1.28
CA PHE A 74 5.09 10.02 0.43
C PHE A 74 5.01 10.36 -1.06
N GLY A 75 5.62 11.48 -1.50
CA GLY A 75 5.73 11.86 -2.92
C GLY A 75 4.44 12.36 -3.55
N LYS A 76 3.51 12.90 -2.75
CA LYS A 76 2.09 12.98 -3.12
C LYS A 76 1.66 14.24 -3.88
N ASN A 77 2.53 14.80 -4.74
CA ASN A 77 2.09 15.79 -5.72
C ASN A 77 1.90 15.23 -7.13
N GLU A 78 2.41 14.03 -7.44
CA GLU A 78 2.22 13.40 -8.75
C GLU A 78 1.15 12.31 -8.68
N LEU A 79 0.29 12.28 -9.70
CA LEU A 79 -0.65 11.18 -9.94
C LEU A 79 0.19 9.92 -10.20
N GLN A 80 -0.14 8.83 -9.51
CA GLN A 80 0.57 7.56 -9.67
C GLN A 80 -0.35 6.56 -10.35
N ASP A 81 -0.10 6.36 -11.63
CA ASP A 81 -0.81 5.41 -12.45
C ASP A 81 -0.26 4.00 -12.21
N VAL A 82 -1.18 3.07 -12.00
CA VAL A 82 -0.91 1.69 -11.65
C VAL A 82 -1.68 0.79 -12.60
N ILE A 83 -1.07 -0.33 -12.98
CA ILE A 83 -1.75 -1.37 -13.77
C ILE A 83 -2.12 -2.56 -12.89
N LEU A 84 -3.20 -3.25 -13.26
CA LEU A 84 -3.64 -4.48 -12.62
C LEU A 84 -3.44 -5.66 -13.56
N ILE A 85 -2.77 -6.72 -13.09
CA ILE A 85 -2.53 -7.94 -13.85
C ILE A 85 -3.28 -9.10 -13.19
N GLY A 86 -4.14 -9.76 -13.96
CA GLY A 86 -5.07 -10.76 -13.47
C GLY A 86 -6.34 -10.10 -12.94
N VAL A 87 -7.41 -10.17 -13.72
CA VAL A 87 -8.73 -9.61 -13.40
C VAL A 87 -9.69 -10.75 -13.02
N GLY A 88 -9.19 -11.69 -12.19
CA GLY A 88 -10.01 -12.68 -11.49
C GLY A 88 -10.78 -12.05 -10.31
N ASN A 89 -11.15 -12.86 -9.32
CA ASN A 89 -11.95 -12.38 -8.17
C ASN A 89 -11.26 -11.24 -7.39
N ILE A 90 -9.99 -11.43 -7.03
CA ILE A 90 -9.22 -10.41 -6.28
C ILE A 90 -8.98 -9.17 -7.15
N GLY A 91 -8.54 -9.35 -8.40
CA GLY A 91 -8.32 -8.22 -9.31
C GLY A 91 -9.59 -7.40 -9.56
N MET A 92 -10.72 -8.06 -9.78
CA MET A 92 -12.03 -7.41 -9.92
C MET A 92 -12.40 -6.61 -8.65
N ALA A 93 -12.18 -7.18 -7.46
CA ALA A 93 -12.43 -6.48 -6.21
C ALA A 93 -11.55 -5.23 -6.07
N LEU A 94 -10.27 -5.31 -6.43
CA LEU A 94 -9.33 -4.19 -6.41
C LEU A 94 -9.71 -3.10 -7.42
N ALA A 95 -10.08 -3.49 -8.65
CA ALA A 95 -10.57 -2.58 -9.69
C ALA A 95 -11.86 -1.85 -9.25
N ARG A 96 -12.75 -2.51 -8.51
CA ARG A 96 -13.95 -1.89 -7.95
C ARG A 96 -13.65 -1.00 -6.75
N TYR A 97 -12.68 -1.39 -5.92
CA TYR A 97 -12.22 -0.63 -4.75
C TYR A 97 -11.39 0.61 -5.12
N ASN A 98 -11.23 0.92 -6.41
CA ASN A 98 -10.43 2.04 -6.90
C ASN A 98 -10.71 3.35 -6.10
N CYS A 99 -11.96 3.58 -5.62
CA CYS A 99 -12.37 4.67 -4.69
C CYS A 99 -11.42 4.89 -3.48
N GLY A 100 -10.87 3.84 -2.87
CA GLY A 100 -9.92 3.93 -1.76
C GLY A 100 -8.50 4.39 -2.16
N PHE A 101 -8.15 4.22 -3.43
CA PHE A 101 -6.90 4.68 -4.05
C PHE A 101 -7.03 6.13 -4.59
N PHE A 102 -8.22 6.55 -5.06
CA PHE A 102 -8.48 7.94 -5.49
C PHE A 102 -8.20 8.97 -4.38
N LYS A 103 -8.62 8.71 -3.12
CA LYS A 103 -8.28 9.56 -1.96
C LYS A 103 -6.77 9.69 -1.73
N ARG A 104 -5.97 8.84 -2.37
CA ARG A 104 -4.50 8.81 -2.29
C ARG A 104 -3.80 9.17 -3.62
N ARG A 105 -4.53 9.68 -4.62
CA ARG A 105 -4.01 10.06 -5.96
C ARG A 105 -3.32 8.89 -6.72
N LYS A 106 -3.81 7.67 -6.50
CA LYS A 106 -3.36 6.46 -7.20
C LYS A 106 -4.51 5.93 -8.05
N TYR A 107 -4.27 5.65 -9.32
CA TYR A 107 -5.30 5.27 -10.26
C TYR A 107 -4.94 3.94 -10.91
N ILE A 108 -5.84 2.96 -10.81
CA ILE A 108 -5.74 1.80 -11.69
C ILE A 108 -6.18 2.27 -13.08
N VAL A 109 -5.22 2.43 -14.00
CA VAL A 109 -5.47 3.00 -15.34
C VAL A 109 -5.82 1.93 -16.37
N ALA A 110 -5.38 0.69 -16.16
CA ALA A 110 -5.71 -0.45 -17.01
C ALA A 110 -5.60 -1.77 -16.23
N GLY A 111 -6.44 -2.72 -16.60
CA GLY A 111 -6.33 -4.12 -16.23
C GLY A 111 -5.81 -4.97 -17.39
N PHE A 112 -5.18 -6.10 -17.11
CA PHE A 112 -4.69 -7.04 -18.10
C PHE A 112 -5.05 -8.47 -17.70
N ASP A 113 -5.59 -9.25 -18.64
CA ASP A 113 -5.90 -10.66 -18.44
C ASP A 113 -5.64 -11.45 -19.73
N ILE A 114 -5.43 -12.75 -19.60
CA ILE A 114 -5.26 -13.67 -20.73
C ILE A 114 -6.60 -14.20 -21.24
N ASP A 115 -7.63 -14.19 -20.41
CA ASP A 115 -8.97 -14.68 -20.74
C ASP A 115 -9.73 -13.64 -21.58
N PRO A 116 -10.03 -13.92 -22.86
CA PRO A 116 -10.71 -12.97 -23.73
C PRO A 116 -12.09 -12.56 -23.22
N SER A 117 -12.76 -13.43 -22.45
CA SER A 117 -14.10 -13.13 -21.90
C SER A 117 -14.08 -12.01 -20.85
N LYS A 118 -12.90 -11.70 -20.30
CA LYS A 118 -12.70 -10.63 -19.32
C LYS A 118 -12.27 -9.31 -19.93
N ILE A 119 -12.00 -9.26 -21.24
CA ILE A 119 -11.65 -8.04 -21.97
C ILE A 119 -12.89 -7.17 -22.06
N ARG A 120 -13.08 -6.31 -21.06
CA ARG A 120 -14.19 -5.38 -20.93
C ARG A 120 -13.81 -4.20 -20.04
N LYS A 121 -14.66 -3.19 -19.98
CA LYS A 121 -14.49 -2.08 -19.03
C LYS A 121 -15.05 -2.47 -17.65
N ILE A 122 -14.32 -2.14 -16.58
CA ILE A 122 -14.78 -2.28 -15.19
C ILE A 122 -14.69 -0.90 -14.55
N ASN A 123 -15.82 -0.27 -14.24
CA ASN A 123 -15.88 1.05 -13.58
C ASN A 123 -14.90 2.06 -14.21
N GLU A 124 -14.99 2.24 -15.53
CA GLU A 124 -14.12 3.08 -16.35
C GLU A 124 -12.70 2.56 -16.64
N ILE A 125 -12.25 1.48 -15.98
CA ILE A 125 -10.93 0.89 -16.20
C ILE A 125 -11.01 -0.09 -17.40
N PRO A 126 -10.26 0.12 -18.49
CA PRO A 126 -10.19 -0.84 -19.58
C PRO A 126 -9.43 -2.10 -19.15
N VAL A 127 -9.98 -3.28 -19.41
CA VAL A 127 -9.24 -4.55 -19.37
C VAL A 127 -8.77 -4.88 -20.77
N LEU A 128 -7.46 -5.03 -20.94
CA LEU A 128 -6.79 -5.22 -22.22
C LEU A 128 -6.16 -6.62 -22.30
N PRO A 129 -5.90 -7.14 -23.52
CA PRO A 129 -5.13 -8.37 -23.69
C PRO A 129 -3.74 -8.26 -23.07
N MET A 130 -3.27 -9.35 -22.44
CA MET A 130 -1.96 -9.41 -21.79
C MET A 130 -0.79 -9.06 -22.73
N GLU A 131 -0.91 -9.37 -24.03
CA GLU A 131 0.10 -9.10 -25.06
C GLU A 131 0.39 -7.60 -25.25
N VAL A 132 -0.60 -6.74 -24.98
CA VAL A 132 -0.47 -5.28 -25.14
C VAL A 132 0.24 -4.63 -23.94
N MET A 133 0.30 -5.33 -22.80
CA MET A 133 0.82 -4.81 -21.53
C MET A 133 2.23 -4.20 -21.64
N PRO A 134 3.24 -4.86 -22.25
CA PRO A 134 4.59 -4.31 -22.30
C PRO A 134 4.67 -2.97 -23.03
N ARG A 135 3.86 -2.82 -24.10
CA ARG A 135 3.77 -1.58 -24.87
C ARG A 135 3.07 -0.49 -24.05
N PHE A 136 1.94 -0.82 -23.44
CA PHE A 136 1.16 0.10 -22.61
C PHE A 136 1.99 0.67 -21.45
N VAL A 137 2.75 -0.19 -20.76
CA VAL A 137 3.62 0.23 -19.65
C VAL A 137 4.65 1.27 -20.10
N LYS A 138 5.29 1.04 -21.24
CA LYS A 138 6.32 1.95 -21.78
C LYS A 138 5.73 3.28 -22.25
N GLU A 139 4.64 3.23 -23.03
CA GLU A 139 4.02 4.42 -23.60
C GLU A 139 3.41 5.35 -22.53
N ASN A 140 2.89 4.77 -21.45
CA ASN A 140 2.25 5.53 -20.36
C ASN A 140 3.19 5.77 -19.16
N GLY A 141 4.47 5.38 -19.25
CA GLY A 141 5.44 5.60 -18.18
C GLY A 141 5.08 4.91 -16.85
N ILE A 142 4.40 3.76 -16.90
CA ILE A 142 3.93 3.07 -15.70
C ILE A 142 5.11 2.46 -14.95
N THR A 143 5.21 2.75 -13.65
CA THR A 143 6.30 2.25 -12.80
C THR A 143 5.85 1.25 -11.75
N VAL A 144 4.55 1.10 -11.51
CA VAL A 144 3.98 0.24 -10.47
C VAL A 144 2.86 -0.63 -11.03
N GLY A 145 2.86 -1.91 -10.66
CA GLY A 145 1.82 -2.88 -11.01
C GLY A 145 1.30 -3.67 -9.81
N ILE A 146 0.03 -4.06 -9.86
CA ILE A 146 -0.59 -5.00 -8.93
C ILE A 146 -0.76 -6.33 -9.65
N MET A 147 -0.25 -7.41 -9.07
CA MET A 147 -0.33 -8.75 -9.67
C MET A 147 -1.24 -9.65 -8.82
N ALA A 148 -2.34 -10.07 -9.41
CA ALA A 148 -3.37 -10.93 -8.82
C ALA A 148 -3.65 -12.15 -9.72
N VAL A 149 -2.57 -12.83 -10.10
CA VAL A 149 -2.57 -14.01 -10.99
C VAL A 149 -2.32 -15.31 -10.22
N PRO A 150 -2.66 -16.48 -10.77
CA PRO A 150 -2.30 -17.76 -10.18
C PRO A 150 -0.78 -17.94 -10.02
N ALA A 151 -0.37 -18.77 -9.06
CA ALA A 151 1.04 -19.05 -8.78
C ALA A 151 1.84 -19.49 -10.03
N ILE A 152 1.22 -20.31 -10.88
CA ILE A 152 1.89 -20.94 -12.03
C ILE A 152 2.38 -19.93 -13.07
N SER A 153 1.68 -18.80 -13.24
CA SER A 153 2.02 -17.75 -14.21
C SER A 153 2.70 -16.53 -13.59
N ALA A 154 2.76 -16.44 -12.27
CA ALA A 154 3.20 -15.25 -11.56
C ALA A 154 4.67 -14.86 -11.82
N GLN A 155 5.59 -15.82 -11.91
CA GLN A 155 7.00 -15.52 -12.16
C GLN A 155 7.25 -15.04 -13.60
N GLU A 156 6.60 -15.65 -14.58
CA GLU A 156 6.70 -15.26 -15.99
C GLU A 156 6.19 -13.83 -16.17
N ILE A 157 5.01 -13.53 -15.62
CA ILE A 157 4.40 -12.21 -15.65
C ILE A 157 5.28 -11.18 -14.92
N CYS A 158 5.88 -11.54 -13.78
CA CYS A 158 6.84 -10.69 -13.09
C CYS A 158 8.02 -10.32 -14.01
N ASN A 159 8.59 -11.28 -14.73
CA ASN A 159 9.69 -11.02 -15.66
C ASN A 159 9.25 -10.07 -16.79
N MET A 160 8.04 -10.26 -17.34
CA MET A 160 7.49 -9.36 -18.36
C MET A 160 7.33 -7.92 -17.84
N LEU A 161 6.80 -7.76 -16.62
CA LEU A 161 6.62 -6.45 -16.00
C LEU A 161 7.96 -5.75 -15.78
N VAL A 162 8.96 -6.47 -15.26
CA VAL A 162 10.30 -5.93 -15.04
C VAL A 162 10.94 -5.51 -16.37
N ASN A 163 10.85 -6.35 -17.41
CA ASN A 163 11.37 -6.03 -18.75
C ASN A 163 10.63 -4.85 -19.42
N ALA A 164 9.37 -4.61 -19.04
CA ALA A 164 8.59 -3.46 -19.50
C ALA A 164 8.97 -2.15 -18.79
N GLY A 165 9.70 -2.21 -17.67
CA GLY A 165 10.18 -1.05 -16.91
C GLY A 165 9.48 -0.84 -15.55
N ILE A 166 8.68 -1.81 -15.08
CA ILE A 166 8.06 -1.75 -13.75
C ILE A 166 9.13 -1.82 -12.66
N LYS A 167 9.04 -0.89 -11.71
CA LYS A 167 9.94 -0.76 -10.55
C LYS A 167 9.29 -1.21 -9.25
N GLY A 168 7.97 -1.31 -9.20
CA GLY A 168 7.22 -1.72 -8.01
C GLY A 168 6.13 -2.75 -8.34
N ILE A 169 6.08 -3.86 -7.60
CA ILE A 169 5.07 -4.90 -7.77
C ILE A 169 4.41 -5.19 -6.42
N MET A 170 3.09 -5.00 -6.36
CA MET A 170 2.24 -5.47 -5.26
C MET A 170 1.73 -6.86 -5.63
N ASN A 171 2.29 -7.90 -5.02
CA ASN A 171 2.06 -9.30 -5.38
C ASN A 171 1.03 -9.97 -4.46
N PHE A 172 -0.11 -10.39 -5.03
CA PHE A 172 -1.11 -11.23 -4.37
C PHE A 172 -0.98 -12.72 -4.72
N ALA A 173 -0.09 -13.10 -5.66
CA ALA A 173 0.14 -14.50 -5.95
C ALA A 173 0.80 -15.18 -4.74
N PRO A 174 0.42 -16.42 -4.39
CA PRO A 174 0.92 -17.13 -3.20
C PRO A 174 2.32 -17.73 -3.44
N ILE A 175 3.24 -16.94 -4.01
CA ILE A 175 4.64 -17.33 -4.26
C ILE A 175 5.58 -16.15 -4.00
N VAL A 176 6.84 -16.47 -3.71
CA VAL A 176 7.91 -15.47 -3.64
C VAL A 176 8.51 -15.29 -5.04
N LEU A 177 8.36 -14.09 -5.58
CA LEU A 177 8.89 -13.73 -6.89
C LEU A 177 10.39 -13.43 -6.83
N LYS A 178 11.09 -13.77 -7.90
CA LYS A 178 12.48 -13.38 -8.13
C LYS A 178 12.51 -12.20 -9.10
N ALA A 179 13.13 -11.11 -8.69
CA ALA A 179 13.37 -9.94 -9.54
C ALA A 179 14.72 -9.29 -9.20
N PRO A 180 15.26 -8.43 -10.10
CA PRO A 180 16.44 -7.63 -9.82
C PRO A 180 16.30 -6.77 -8.56
N ARG A 181 17.42 -6.39 -7.94
CA ARG A 181 17.44 -5.68 -6.65
C ARG A 181 16.79 -4.29 -6.73
N GLU A 182 16.72 -3.71 -7.92
CA GLU A 182 16.11 -2.40 -8.15
C GLU A 182 14.58 -2.45 -8.13
N VAL A 183 13.98 -3.65 -8.22
CA VAL A 183 12.53 -3.84 -8.26
C VAL A 183 12.01 -4.10 -6.84
N VAL A 184 11.10 -3.24 -6.39
CA VAL A 184 10.45 -3.39 -5.08
C VAL A 184 9.25 -4.32 -5.21
N ILE A 185 9.33 -5.51 -4.62
CA ILE A 185 8.20 -6.43 -4.51
C ILE A 185 7.66 -6.41 -3.08
N GLU A 186 6.36 -6.18 -2.93
CA GLU A 186 5.62 -6.33 -1.68
C GLU A 186 4.63 -7.48 -1.82
N ASN A 187 4.84 -8.56 -1.07
CA ASN A 187 3.97 -9.74 -1.08
C ASN A 187 2.82 -9.57 -0.09
N ILE A 188 1.60 -9.82 -0.55
CA ILE A 188 0.37 -9.77 0.23
C ILE A 188 -0.19 -11.18 0.28
N ASN A 189 0.17 -11.89 1.34
CA ASN A 189 -0.37 -13.21 1.61
C ASN A 189 -1.48 -13.09 2.66
N LEU A 190 -2.72 -13.11 2.19
CA LEU A 190 -3.91 -13.02 3.06
C LEU A 190 -4.01 -14.24 4.01
N CYS A 191 -3.53 -15.41 3.59
CA CYS A 191 -3.51 -16.61 4.44
C CYS A 191 -2.58 -16.40 5.63
N ASN A 192 -1.36 -15.89 5.41
CA ASN A 192 -0.42 -15.61 6.51
C ASN A 192 -0.98 -14.57 7.50
N VAL A 193 -1.70 -13.56 7.00
CA VAL A 193 -2.37 -12.58 7.86
C VAL A 193 -3.45 -13.26 8.71
N LEU A 194 -4.28 -14.11 8.09
CA LEU A 194 -5.32 -14.84 8.80
C LEU A 194 -4.74 -15.81 9.84
N GLU A 195 -3.72 -16.58 9.49
CA GLU A 195 -3.02 -17.48 10.41
C GLU A 195 -2.41 -16.73 11.59
N SER A 196 -1.80 -15.57 11.35
CA SER A 196 -1.30 -14.71 12.43
C SER A 196 -2.42 -14.25 13.36
N VAL A 197 -3.59 -13.89 12.82
CA VAL A 197 -4.76 -13.51 13.64
C VAL A 197 -5.28 -14.69 14.43
N ILE A 198 -5.37 -15.88 13.83
CA ILE A 198 -5.79 -17.12 14.50
C ILE A 198 -4.83 -17.47 15.64
N TYR A 199 -3.52 -17.40 15.38
CA TYR A 199 -2.50 -17.63 16.39
C TYR A 199 -2.66 -16.66 17.56
N CYS A 200 -2.71 -15.35 17.29
CA CYS A 200 -2.94 -14.37 18.34
C CYS A 200 -4.26 -14.61 19.09
N ALA A 201 -5.35 -14.93 18.40
CA ALA A 201 -6.64 -15.18 19.05
C ALA A 201 -6.62 -16.42 19.97
N ASN A 202 -5.88 -17.45 19.58
CA ASN A 202 -5.77 -18.70 20.35
C ASN A 202 -4.80 -18.57 21.52
N TYR A 203 -3.66 -17.91 21.32
CA TYR A 203 -2.57 -17.87 22.30
C TYR A 203 -2.47 -16.56 23.10
N ALA A 204 -3.22 -15.50 22.75
CA ALA A 204 -3.30 -14.28 23.58
C ALA A 204 -4.00 -14.51 24.94
N ARG A 205 -4.55 -15.70 25.20
CA ARG A 205 -5.03 -16.09 26.54
C ARG A 205 -3.95 -16.77 27.40
N ASP A 206 -2.90 -17.30 26.79
CA ASP A 206 -1.88 -18.08 27.49
C ASP A 206 -0.61 -17.26 27.81
N ASP A 207 -0.32 -16.20 27.04
CA ASP A 207 0.86 -15.36 27.24
C ASP A 207 0.52 -13.95 27.77
N LEU A 208 0.31 -13.86 29.08
CA LEU A 208 0.51 -12.62 29.86
C LEU A 208 2.00 -12.34 30.15
N GLY A 209 2.90 -12.95 29.37
CA GLY A 209 4.32 -12.66 29.38
C GLY A 209 4.90 -13.04 28.03
N VAL A 210 5.71 -12.15 27.45
CA VAL A 210 6.53 -12.40 26.25
C VAL A 210 5.80 -12.17 24.92
N LEU A 211 5.59 -10.90 24.57
CA LEU A 211 6.32 -10.23 23.46
C LEU A 211 5.66 -8.89 23.13
N GLU A 212 6.30 -7.80 23.57
CA GLU A 212 6.20 -6.53 22.86
C GLU A 212 6.80 -6.72 21.46
N CYS A 213 5.96 -6.59 20.43
CA CYS A 213 6.38 -6.40 19.04
C CYS A 213 6.10 -4.96 18.60
#